data_AF-A0A4W5MNA6-F1
#
_entry.id   AF-A0A4W5MNA6-F1
#
_cell.length_a   1.000
_cell.length_b   1.000
_cell.length_c   1.000
_cell.angle_alpha   90.00
_cell.angle_beta   90.00
_cell.angle_gamma   90.00
#
_symmetry.space_group_name_H-M   'P 1'
#
loop_
_entity.id
_entity.type
_entity.pdbx_description
1 polymer ?
#
loop_
_entity_poly.entity_id
_entity_poly.type
_entity_poly.pdbx_seq_one_letter_code
_entity_poly.pdbx_strand_id
1 'polypeptide(L)'
;MRPGILLLVFFRRHRHWLQLKGITSVIFKGKKDSYPQSVSQPYVDTRISEQDINMKVLQMIRHEGIKYSIPIVKYDRNGFKARPRQLILTQTAAYVVDDAKIKQRVLYTTLNGVSVSTLSDGIIIFHIASEDDKQKGDLIMQCDHLFEALTKLIVVANKQSAINVVQGSITFQMQAGKEGIVEFSSGQ
;
A
#
# COMPACT_ATOMS: atom_id res chain seq x y z
N MET A 1 21.03 28.59 7.73
CA MET A 1 21.34 27.24 7.18
C MET A 1 22.42 27.39 6.12
N ARG A 2 23.42 26.50 6.06
CA ARG A 2 24.50 26.57 5.06
C ARG A 2 24.03 26.01 3.70
N PRO A 3 24.19 26.71 2.57
CA PRO A 3 23.66 26.31 1.26
C PRO A 3 24.08 24.91 0.79
N GLY A 4 25.29 24.46 1.17
CA GLY A 4 25.83 23.15 0.76
C GLY A 4 25.10 21.93 1.33
N ILE A 5 24.44 22.05 2.49
CA ILE A 5 23.71 20.92 3.12
C ILE A 5 22.39 20.66 2.37
N LEU A 6 21.70 21.73 1.93
CA LEU A 6 20.42 21.62 1.23
C LEU A 6 20.58 20.93 -0.14
N LEU A 7 21.63 21.28 -0.89
CA LEU A 7 21.92 20.69 -2.20
C LEU A 7 22.24 19.20 -2.09
N LEU A 8 23.02 18.79 -1.08
CA LEU A 8 23.34 17.38 -0.84
C LEU A 8 22.10 16.56 -0.45
N VAL A 9 21.23 17.09 0.40
CA VAL A 9 19.95 16.44 0.79
C VAL A 9 19.04 16.29 -0.43
N PHE A 10 18.93 17.32 -1.28
CA PHE A 10 18.16 17.27 -2.51
C PHE A 10 18.67 16.19 -3.47
N PHE A 11 19.98 16.13 -3.71
CA PHE A 11 20.59 15.13 -4.60
C PHE A 11 20.38 13.70 -4.07
N ARG A 12 20.52 13.48 -2.75
CA ARG A 12 20.27 12.18 -2.13
C ARG A 12 18.80 11.75 -2.26
N ARG A 13 17.84 12.67 -2.08
CA ARG A 13 16.41 12.37 -2.26
C ARG A 13 16.09 12.04 -3.71
N HIS A 14 16.60 12.82 -4.67
CA HIS A 14 16.37 12.56 -6.09
C HIS A 14 16.89 11.17 -6.50
N ARG A 15 18.10 10.80 -6.08
CA ARG A 15 18.65 9.46 -6.32
C ARG A 15 17.80 8.35 -5.71
N HIS A 16 17.31 8.54 -4.48
CA HIS A 16 16.42 7.59 -3.84
C HIS A 16 15.09 7.41 -4.59
N TRP A 17 14.49 8.50 -5.09
CA TRP A 17 13.28 8.42 -5.90
C TRP A 17 13.49 7.69 -7.22
N LEU A 18 14.61 7.92 -7.89
CA LEU A 18 14.97 7.19 -9.12
C LEU A 18 15.15 5.69 -8.85
N GLN A 19 15.75 5.32 -7.72
CA GLN A 19 15.87 3.91 -7.31
C GLN A 19 14.49 3.28 -7.10
N LEU A 20 13.60 3.94 -6.36
CA LEU A 20 12.23 3.46 -6.17
C LEU A 20 11.50 3.33 -7.52
N LYS A 21 11.57 4.33 -8.38
CA LYS A 21 10.97 4.28 -9.73
C LYS A 21 11.55 3.16 -10.60
N GLY A 22 12.84 2.85 -10.44
CA GLY A 22 13.48 1.69 -11.06
C GLY A 22 12.83 0.39 -10.61
N ILE A 23 12.65 0.20 -9.30
CA ILE A 23 11.94 -0.96 -8.72
C ILE A 23 10.51 -1.03 -9.24
N THR A 24 9.78 0.09 -9.25
CA THR A 24 8.43 0.16 -9.80
C THR A 24 8.39 -0.29 -11.26
N SER A 25 9.38 0.13 -12.07
CA SER A 25 9.48 -0.25 -13.48
C SER A 25 9.63 -1.76 -13.65
N VAL A 26 10.53 -2.39 -12.89
CA VAL A 26 10.75 -3.84 -12.93
C VAL A 26 9.46 -4.61 -12.64
N ILE A 27 8.63 -4.10 -11.75
CA ILE A 27 7.41 -4.78 -11.31
C ILE A 27 6.27 -4.57 -12.31
N PHE A 28 6.03 -3.34 -12.76
CA PHE A 28 4.78 -2.96 -13.43
C PHE A 28 4.91 -2.65 -14.93
N LYS A 29 6.11 -2.34 -15.44
CA LYS A 29 6.28 -1.96 -16.84
C LYS A 29 5.85 -3.11 -17.76
N GLY A 30 4.87 -2.83 -18.62
CA GLY A 30 4.28 -3.81 -19.54
C GLY A 30 3.36 -4.84 -18.89
N LYS A 31 3.07 -4.72 -17.58
CA LYS A 31 2.18 -5.63 -16.84
C LYS A 31 0.89 -4.96 -16.36
N LYS A 32 0.92 -3.66 -16.06
CA LYS A 32 -0.26 -2.87 -15.67
C LYS A 32 -0.44 -1.66 -16.57
N ASP A 33 -1.61 -1.50 -17.16
CA ASP A 33 -1.91 -0.51 -18.21
C ASP A 33 -1.72 0.94 -17.76
N SER A 34 -1.96 1.24 -16.49
CA SER A 34 -1.79 2.59 -15.92
C SER A 34 -0.34 2.94 -15.54
N TYR A 35 0.62 2.03 -15.74
CA TYR A 35 2.02 2.28 -15.38
C TYR A 35 2.65 3.46 -16.14
N PRO A 36 2.50 3.62 -17.48
CA PRO A 36 3.11 4.74 -18.21
C PRO A 36 2.74 6.12 -17.66
N GLN A 37 1.49 6.31 -17.26
CA GLN A 37 0.95 7.54 -16.67
C GLN A 37 1.55 7.82 -15.29
N SER A 38 2.01 6.79 -14.59
CA SER A 38 2.65 6.93 -13.28
C SER A 38 4.07 7.47 -13.35
N VAL A 39 4.75 7.38 -14.51
CA VAL A 39 6.17 7.73 -14.65
C VAL A 39 6.43 9.18 -14.28
N SER A 40 5.59 10.10 -14.77
CA SER A 40 5.68 11.54 -14.51
C SER A 40 5.24 11.97 -13.11
N GLN A 41 4.54 11.11 -12.36
CA GLN A 41 4.08 11.45 -11.02
C GLN A 41 5.24 11.41 -10.01
N PRO A 42 5.53 12.48 -9.27
CA PRO A 42 6.64 12.52 -8.33
C PRO A 42 6.36 11.63 -7.11
N TYR A 43 7.39 10.93 -6.63
CA TYR A 43 7.35 10.29 -5.33
C TYR A 43 7.70 11.31 -4.24
N VAL A 44 7.00 11.24 -3.11
CA VAL A 44 7.19 12.12 -1.95
C VAL A 44 7.62 11.31 -0.73
N ASP A 45 7.96 11.93 0.41
CA ASP A 45 8.27 11.15 1.62
C ASP A 45 7.01 10.45 2.15
N THR A 46 5.94 11.22 2.36
CA THR A 46 4.64 10.76 2.84
C THR A 46 3.52 11.59 2.21
N ARG A 47 2.34 10.99 2.04
CA ARG A 47 1.13 11.67 1.54
C ARG A 47 0.22 12.15 2.68
N ILE A 48 0.45 11.68 3.90
CA ILE A 48 -0.16 12.18 5.14
C ILE A 48 0.97 12.55 6.10
N SER A 49 0.97 13.80 6.59
CA SER A 49 1.94 14.23 7.61
C SER A 49 1.67 13.53 8.93
N GLU A 50 2.69 13.29 9.75
CA GLU A 50 2.46 12.80 11.13
C GLU A 50 1.52 13.73 11.91
N GLN A 51 1.52 15.03 11.62
CA GLN A 51 0.62 15.99 12.28
C GLN A 51 -0.87 15.76 11.98
N ASP A 52 -1.18 15.14 10.84
CA ASP A 52 -2.54 14.84 10.39
C ASP A 52 -3.01 13.44 10.83
N ILE A 53 -2.15 12.69 11.53
CA ILE A 53 -2.48 11.40 12.11
C ILE A 53 -2.98 11.65 13.54
N ASN A 54 -4.08 11.00 13.90
CA ASN A 54 -4.63 11.14 15.25
C ASN A 54 -3.59 10.81 16.33
N MET A 55 -3.45 11.69 17.34
CA MET A 55 -2.43 11.58 18.39
C MET A 55 -2.45 10.24 19.12
N LYS A 56 -3.63 9.65 19.35
CA LYS A 56 -3.75 8.34 20.01
C LYS A 56 -3.13 7.24 19.16
N VAL A 57 -3.30 7.30 17.85
CA VAL A 57 -2.71 6.34 16.91
C VAL A 57 -1.20 6.52 16.85
N LEU A 58 -0.71 7.75 16.73
CA LEU A 58 0.73 8.05 16.76
C LEU A 58 1.39 7.47 18.00
N GLN A 59 0.83 7.70 19.19
CA GLN A 59 1.37 7.16 20.44
C GLN A 59 1.49 5.64 20.42
N MET A 60 0.56 4.94 19.76
CA MET A 60 0.59 3.47 19.66
C MET A 60 1.63 2.95 18.67
N ILE A 61 1.93 3.64 17.56
CA ILE A 61 2.74 3.06 16.47
C ILE A 61 4.06 3.78 16.18
N ARG A 62 4.26 4.99 16.71
CA ARG A 62 5.45 5.80 16.40
C ARG A 62 6.76 5.12 16.76
N HIS A 63 6.75 4.31 17.83
CA HIS A 63 7.92 3.53 18.25
C HIS A 63 8.38 2.48 17.22
N GLU A 64 7.50 2.06 16.30
CA GLU A 64 7.84 1.15 15.20
C GLU A 64 8.53 1.87 14.02
N GLY A 65 8.66 3.20 14.06
CA GLY A 65 9.26 4.01 13.01
C GLY A 65 8.38 4.09 11.76
N ILE A 66 7.51 5.10 11.69
CA ILE A 66 6.66 5.38 10.53
C ILE A 66 7.53 5.70 9.32
N LYS A 67 7.25 5.05 8.19
CA LYS A 67 7.98 5.21 6.92
C LYS A 67 7.18 5.92 5.85
N TYR A 68 5.86 5.70 5.83
CA TYR A 68 5.00 6.25 4.79
C TYR A 68 3.54 6.19 5.23
N SER A 69 2.78 7.25 4.95
CA SER A 69 1.34 7.30 5.21
C SER A 69 0.60 7.84 3.98
N ILE A 70 -0.57 7.28 3.68
CA ILE A 70 -1.36 7.63 2.49
C ILE A 70 -2.87 7.45 2.73
N PRO A 71 -3.75 8.33 2.19
CA PRO A 71 -5.18 8.07 2.18
C PRO A 71 -5.52 6.91 1.24
N ILE A 72 -6.44 6.07 1.68
CA ILE A 72 -6.98 4.95 0.89
C ILE A 72 -8.50 4.89 1.03
N VAL A 73 -9.14 4.20 0.10
CA VAL A 73 -10.53 3.74 0.29
C VAL A 73 -10.49 2.25 0.56
N LYS A 74 -10.87 1.84 1.77
CA LYS A 74 -10.99 0.43 2.14
C LYS A 74 -12.37 -0.10 1.76
N TYR A 75 -12.43 -1.31 1.21
CA TYR A 75 -13.70 -1.99 0.90
C TYR A 75 -14.01 -3.06 1.94
N ASP A 76 -15.22 -3.03 2.50
CA ASP A 76 -15.71 -4.10 3.36
C ASP A 76 -15.86 -5.39 2.53
N ARG A 77 -15.33 -6.51 3.03
CA ARG A 77 -15.41 -7.82 2.33
C ARG A 77 -16.84 -8.27 2.08
N ASN A 78 -17.74 -7.90 3.01
CA ASN A 78 -19.18 -8.07 2.86
C ASN A 78 -19.75 -6.81 2.20
N GLY A 79 -20.31 -6.97 1.00
CA GLY A 79 -21.06 -5.92 0.30
C GLY A 79 -20.22 -4.74 -0.22
N PHE A 80 -18.88 -4.82 -0.18
CA PHE A 80 -17.96 -3.85 -0.80
C PHE A 80 -18.25 -2.39 -0.44
N LYS A 81 -18.66 -2.12 0.80
CA LYS A 81 -18.88 -0.75 1.25
C LYS A 81 -17.56 0.00 1.30
N ALA A 82 -17.46 1.09 0.56
CA ALA A 82 -16.32 1.99 0.55
C ALA A 82 -16.20 2.77 1.87
N ARG A 83 -14.98 2.82 2.42
CA ARG A 83 -14.64 3.50 3.66
C ARG A 83 -13.34 4.27 3.49
N PRO A 84 -13.34 5.62 3.54
CA PRO A 84 -12.11 6.39 3.60
C PRO A 84 -11.29 6.00 4.84
N ARG A 85 -10.00 5.70 4.67
CA ARG A 85 -9.07 5.29 5.73
C ARG A 85 -7.69 5.85 5.46
N GLN A 86 -6.83 5.81 6.47
CA GLN A 86 -5.40 6.04 6.31
C GLN A 86 -4.67 4.70 6.31
N LEU A 87 -3.76 4.50 5.37
CA LEU A 87 -2.78 3.40 5.41
C LEU A 87 -1.45 3.96 5.91
N ILE A 88 -0.91 3.37 6.98
CA ILE A 88 0.36 3.76 7.57
C ILE A 88 1.31 2.57 7.53
N LEU A 89 2.47 2.74 6.90
CA LEU A 89 3.55 1.76 6.84
C LEU A 89 4.58 2.12 7.92
N THR A 90 4.85 1.19 8.83
CA THR A 90 5.93 1.25 9.82
C THR A 90 7.07 0.32 9.40
N GLN A 91 8.13 0.20 10.20
CA GLN A 91 9.20 -0.74 9.88
C GLN A 91 8.75 -2.21 9.93
N THR A 92 7.66 -2.55 10.63
CA THR A 92 7.26 -3.93 10.94
C THR A 92 5.86 -4.30 10.43
N ALA A 93 4.98 -3.32 10.18
CA ALA A 93 3.60 -3.56 9.83
C ALA A 93 2.97 -2.47 8.96
N ALA A 94 1.86 -2.80 8.31
CA ALA A 94 0.92 -1.85 7.74
C ALA A 94 -0.31 -1.72 8.64
N TYR A 95 -0.76 -0.48 8.87
CA TYR A 95 -1.93 -0.16 9.69
C TYR A 95 -3.01 0.52 8.86
N VAL A 96 -4.25 0.03 8.99
CA VAL A 96 -5.44 0.70 8.48
C VAL A 96 -6.10 1.45 9.63
N VAL A 97 -6.19 2.76 9.48
CA VAL A 97 -6.61 3.69 10.54
C VAL A 97 -7.87 4.45 10.15
N ASP A 98 -8.72 4.66 11.15
CA ASP A 98 -9.95 5.44 11.08
C ASP A 98 -9.99 6.38 12.29
N ASP A 99 -9.59 7.63 12.06
CA ASP A 99 -9.44 8.64 13.11
C ASP A 99 -8.60 8.10 14.30
N ALA A 100 -9.16 8.02 15.51
CA ALA A 100 -8.46 7.57 16.71
C ALA A 100 -8.30 6.05 16.83
N LYS A 101 -8.71 5.27 15.82
CA LYS A 101 -8.80 3.80 15.92
C LYS A 101 -7.99 3.09 14.84
N ILE A 102 -7.13 2.17 15.27
CA ILE A 102 -6.53 1.17 14.39
C ILE A 102 -7.61 0.12 14.10
N LYS A 103 -8.00 -0.01 12.83
CA LYS A 103 -9.02 -0.97 12.37
C LYS A 103 -8.41 -2.31 12.00
N GLN A 104 -7.20 -2.32 11.47
CA GLN A 104 -6.49 -3.53 11.11
C GLN A 104 -4.99 -3.28 11.15
N ARG A 105 -4.23 -4.24 11.68
CA ARG A 105 -2.77 -4.29 11.64
C ARG A 105 -2.38 -5.51 10.80
N VAL A 106 -1.47 -5.33 9.86
CA VAL A 106 -0.95 -6.38 9.00
C VAL A 106 0.56 -6.44 9.20
N LEU A 107 1.04 -7.45 9.92
CA LEU A 107 2.46 -7.68 10.07
C LEU A 107 3.04 -8.09 8.72
N TYR A 108 4.25 -7.64 8.40
CA TYR A 108 4.90 -8.06 7.15
C TYR A 108 5.21 -9.55 7.14
N THR A 109 5.40 -10.18 8.30
CA THR A 109 5.59 -11.64 8.40
C THR A 109 4.36 -12.42 7.93
N THR A 110 3.15 -11.89 8.14
CA THR A 110 1.89 -12.54 7.73
C THR A 110 1.38 -12.08 6.37
N LEU A 111 2.04 -11.10 5.74
CA LEU A 111 1.70 -10.66 4.37
C LEU A 111 2.25 -11.67 3.35
N ASN A 112 1.40 -12.55 2.84
CA ASN A 112 1.77 -13.58 1.86
C ASN A 112 2.08 -12.97 0.49
N GLY A 113 1.30 -11.96 0.09
CA GLY A 113 1.44 -11.33 -1.21
C GLY A 113 0.52 -10.13 -1.35
N VAL A 114 0.64 -9.45 -2.48
CA VAL A 114 -0.22 -8.34 -2.87
C VAL A 114 -0.62 -8.54 -4.32
N SER A 115 -1.91 -8.49 -4.62
CA SER A 115 -2.40 -8.61 -5.99
C SER A 115 -3.03 -7.29 -6.45
N VAL A 116 -2.79 -6.97 -7.72
CA VAL A 116 -3.43 -5.89 -8.46
C VAL A 116 -3.85 -6.40 -9.83
N SER A 117 -4.81 -5.73 -10.48
CA SER A 117 -5.19 -6.11 -11.84
C SER A 117 -4.19 -5.60 -12.88
N THR A 118 -4.25 -6.14 -14.11
CA THR A 118 -3.54 -5.62 -15.29
C THR A 118 -4.10 -4.28 -15.81
N LEU A 119 -5.30 -3.87 -15.41
CA LEU A 119 -6.01 -2.71 -15.97
C LEU A 119 -5.57 -1.38 -15.32
N SER A 120 -6.28 -0.30 -15.66
CA SER A 120 -5.99 1.05 -15.16
C SER A 120 -6.64 1.40 -13.81
N ASP A 121 -7.23 0.42 -13.11
CA ASP A 121 -7.83 0.61 -11.80
C ASP A 121 -6.77 0.87 -10.69
N GLY A 122 -7.25 1.33 -9.54
CA GLY A 122 -6.44 1.58 -8.34
C GLY A 122 -6.60 0.54 -7.23
N ILE A 123 -7.18 -0.64 -7.50
CA ILE A 123 -7.47 -1.67 -6.49
C ILE A 123 -6.20 -2.45 -6.14
N ILE A 124 -6.06 -2.71 -4.85
CA ILE A 124 -4.98 -3.45 -4.21
C ILE A 124 -5.60 -4.45 -3.24
N ILE A 125 -5.15 -5.70 -3.31
CA ILE A 125 -5.55 -6.76 -2.38
C ILE A 125 -4.31 -7.28 -1.67
N PHE A 126 -4.25 -7.12 -0.35
CA PHE A 126 -3.21 -7.77 0.48
C PHE A 126 -3.69 -9.15 0.88
N HIS A 127 -2.91 -10.17 0.51
CA HIS A 127 -3.12 -11.55 0.92
C HIS A 127 -2.44 -11.80 2.26
N ILE A 128 -3.23 -12.14 3.28
CA ILE A 128 -2.77 -12.22 4.67
C ILE A 128 -2.95 -13.65 5.16
N ALA A 129 -1.88 -14.25 5.66
CA ALA A 129 -1.93 -15.56 6.29
C ALA A 129 -2.92 -15.55 7.46
N SER A 130 -3.84 -16.51 7.46
CA SER A 130 -4.74 -16.74 8.58
C SER A 130 -4.13 -17.82 9.46
N GLU A 131 -3.58 -17.41 10.60
CA GLU A 131 -3.08 -18.35 11.62
C GLU A 131 -4.15 -18.71 12.66
N ASP A 132 -5.26 -17.95 12.70
CA ASP A 132 -6.42 -18.23 13.55
C ASP A 132 -7.73 -17.73 12.89
N ASP A 133 -8.88 -18.16 13.43
CA ASP A 133 -10.22 -17.74 12.98
C ASP A 133 -10.59 -16.30 13.39
N LYS A 134 -9.71 -15.61 14.14
CA LYS A 134 -9.94 -14.23 14.61
C LYS A 134 -9.36 -13.20 13.63
N GLN A 135 -8.44 -13.62 12.76
CA GLN A 135 -7.93 -12.76 11.71
C GLN A 135 -9.02 -12.38 10.72
N LYS A 136 -9.00 -11.10 10.33
CA LYS A 136 -10.04 -10.52 9.46
C LYS A 136 -10.01 -11.07 8.03
N GLY A 137 -8.90 -11.71 7.63
CA GLY A 137 -8.59 -12.08 6.25
C GLY A 137 -7.98 -10.93 5.44
N ASP A 138 -7.95 -11.10 4.13
CA ASP A 138 -7.31 -10.23 3.14
C ASP A 138 -7.83 -8.79 3.18
N LEU A 139 -7.00 -7.81 2.85
CA LEU A 139 -7.39 -6.41 2.85
C LEU A 139 -7.59 -5.91 1.41
N ILE A 140 -8.79 -5.42 1.11
CA ILE A 140 -9.14 -4.82 -0.17
C ILE A 140 -9.18 -3.30 -0.03
N MET A 141 -8.45 -2.59 -0.88
CA MET A 141 -8.40 -1.13 -0.86
C MET A 141 -8.15 -0.54 -2.24
N GLN A 142 -8.51 0.73 -2.42
CA GLN A 142 -8.14 1.56 -3.56
C GLN A 142 -7.18 2.66 -3.12
N CYS A 143 -6.22 2.97 -4.00
CA CYS A 143 -5.19 3.98 -3.78
C CYS A 143 -4.86 4.73 -5.08
N ASP A 144 -4.92 6.06 -5.04
CA ASP A 144 -4.63 6.91 -6.21
C ASP A 144 -3.13 6.90 -6.57
N HIS A 145 -2.25 6.68 -5.59
CA HIS A 145 -0.81 6.54 -5.77
C HIS A 145 -0.35 5.08 -5.62
N LEU A 146 -1.10 4.15 -6.23
CA LEU A 146 -0.87 2.70 -6.15
C LEU A 146 0.61 2.31 -6.34
N PHE A 147 1.24 2.80 -7.41
CA PHE A 147 2.63 2.45 -7.73
C PHE A 147 3.61 2.89 -6.64
N GLU A 148 3.44 4.11 -6.11
CA GLU A 148 4.27 4.62 -5.01
C GLU A 148 4.04 3.81 -3.73
N ALA A 149 2.77 3.61 -3.36
CA ALA A 149 2.40 2.90 -2.14
C ALA A 149 2.94 1.46 -2.13
N LEU A 150 2.78 0.74 -3.25
CA LEU A 150 3.24 -0.63 -3.37
C LEU A 150 4.76 -0.76 -3.42
N THR A 151 5.44 0.13 -4.15
CA THR A 151 6.91 0.14 -4.19
C THR A 151 7.49 0.41 -2.80
N LYS A 152 6.93 1.36 -2.05
CA LYS A 152 7.36 1.62 -0.67
C LYS A 152 7.06 0.46 0.26
N LEU A 153 5.88 -0.15 0.14
CA LEU A 153 5.52 -1.34 0.91
C LEU A 153 6.55 -2.45 0.75
N ILE A 154 6.88 -2.84 -0.48
CA ILE A 154 7.81 -3.97 -0.69
C ILE A 154 9.24 -3.67 -0.25
N VAL A 155 9.67 -2.41 -0.32
CA VAL A 155 11.00 -1.99 0.15
C VAL A 155 11.03 -2.05 1.68
N VAL A 156 10.00 -1.53 2.34
CA VAL A 156 9.91 -1.53 3.82
C VAL A 156 9.70 -2.95 4.37
N ALA A 157 8.85 -3.75 3.73
CA ALA A 157 8.58 -5.13 4.09
C ALA A 157 9.68 -6.12 3.66
N ASN A 158 10.66 -5.67 2.87
CA ASN A 158 11.69 -6.50 2.22
C ASN A 158 11.11 -7.70 1.45
N LYS A 159 10.07 -7.45 0.63
CA LYS A 159 9.32 -8.46 -0.13
C LYS A 159 9.26 -8.13 -1.62
N GLN A 160 10.42 -8.13 -2.28
CA GLN A 160 10.54 -7.67 -3.69
C GLN A 160 9.70 -8.48 -4.69
N SER A 161 9.42 -9.75 -4.40
CA SER A 161 8.65 -10.65 -5.27
C SER A 161 7.20 -10.87 -4.82
N ALA A 162 6.66 -10.04 -3.91
CA ALA A 162 5.33 -10.25 -3.35
C ALA A 162 4.18 -9.66 -4.19
N ILE A 163 4.47 -8.90 -5.26
CA ILE A 163 3.42 -8.27 -6.08
C ILE A 163 3.08 -9.16 -7.28
N ASN A 164 1.81 -9.56 -7.33
CA ASN A 164 1.20 -10.27 -8.44
C ASN A 164 0.34 -9.30 -9.25
N VAL A 165 0.57 -9.24 -10.56
CA VAL A 165 -0.27 -8.49 -11.49
C VAL A 165 -1.11 -9.51 -12.27
N VAL A 166 -2.42 -9.47 -12.07
CA VAL A 166 -3.34 -10.56 -12.45
C VAL A 166 -4.38 -10.05 -13.45
N GLN A 167 -4.67 -10.85 -14.47
CA GLN A 167 -5.72 -10.56 -15.44
C GLN A 167 -7.04 -11.23 -15.02
N GLY A 168 -8.17 -10.56 -15.27
CA GLY A 168 -9.49 -11.14 -15.07
C GLY A 168 -10.00 -11.00 -13.65
N SER A 169 -9.59 -11.86 -12.72
CA SER A 169 -10.11 -11.84 -11.36
C SER A 169 -9.07 -12.13 -10.29
N ILE A 170 -9.35 -11.66 -9.08
CA ILE A 170 -8.53 -11.92 -7.88
C ILE A 170 -9.44 -12.48 -6.79
N THR A 171 -9.12 -13.68 -6.31
CA THR A 171 -9.76 -14.28 -5.13
C THR A 171 -9.14 -13.70 -3.86
N PHE A 172 -9.96 -13.43 -2.85
CA PHE A 172 -9.51 -12.95 -1.54
C PHE A 172 -10.13 -13.76 -0.41
N GLN A 173 -9.38 -13.92 0.67
CA GLN A 173 -9.81 -14.62 1.87
C GLN A 173 -10.53 -13.70 2.85
N MET A 174 -11.58 -14.22 3.46
CA MET A 174 -12.36 -13.59 4.52
C MET A 174 -12.19 -14.38 5.82
N GLN A 175 -12.67 -13.80 6.92
CA GLN A 175 -12.68 -14.48 8.21
C GLN A 175 -13.44 -15.82 8.13
N ALA A 176 -12.94 -16.82 8.85
CA ALA A 176 -13.48 -18.20 8.91
C ALA A 176 -13.44 -18.96 7.57
N GLY A 177 -12.43 -18.70 6.74
CA GLY A 177 -12.16 -19.47 5.52
C GLY A 177 -13.14 -19.25 4.36
N LYS A 178 -13.99 -18.21 4.44
CA LYS A 178 -14.83 -17.81 3.32
C LYS A 178 -14.00 -17.10 2.27
N GLU A 179 -14.36 -17.26 1.01
CA GLU A 179 -13.69 -16.60 -0.11
C GLU A 179 -14.65 -15.66 -0.84
N GLY A 180 -14.08 -14.61 -1.42
CA GLY A 180 -14.76 -13.75 -2.38
C GLY A 180 -13.89 -13.49 -3.59
N ILE A 181 -14.50 -12.96 -4.65
CA ILE A 181 -13.81 -12.69 -5.92
C ILE A 181 -14.03 -11.22 -6.29
N VAL A 182 -12.98 -10.57 -6.78
CA VAL A 182 -13.07 -9.27 -7.47
C VAL A 182 -12.77 -9.51 -8.94
N GLU A 183 -13.74 -9.20 -9.80
CA GLU A 183 -13.60 -9.30 -11.25
C GLU A 183 -13.27 -7.92 -11.84
N PHE A 184 -12.35 -7.92 -12.81
CA PHE A 184 -11.82 -6.76 -13.47
C PHE A 184 -12.11 -6.85 -14.96
N SER A 185 -12.81 -5.85 -15.47
CA SER A 185 -13.09 -5.68 -16.90
C SER A 185 -12.82 -4.24 -17.31
N SER A 186 -12.45 -4.05 -18.57
CA SER A 186 -12.41 -2.72 -19.17
C SER A 186 -13.85 -2.24 -19.37
N GLY A 187 -14.14 -0.98 -19.00
CA GLY A 187 -15.39 -0.34 -19.39
C GLY A 187 -15.50 -0.27 -20.91
N GLN A 188 -16.71 -0.54 -21.43
CA GLN A 188 -17.04 -0.28 -22.83
C GLN A 188 -17.20 1.21 -23.09
#